data_AF-A0A432KG03-F1
#
_entry.id   AF-A0A432KG03-F1
#
_cell.length_a   1.000
_cell.length_b   1.000
_cell.length_c   1.000
_cell.angle_alpha   90.00
_cell.angle_beta   90.00
_cell.angle_gamma   90.00
#
_symmetry.space_group_name_H-M   'P 1'
#
loop_
_entity.id
_entity.type
_entity.pdbx_description
1 polymer ?
#
loop_
_entity_poly.entity_id
_entity_poly.type
_entity_poly.pdbx_seq_one_letter_code
_entity_poly.pdbx_strand_id
1 'polypeptide(L)'
;MKYDVPSPYKSAIYGLVFWLFIYLLAPVKYAYPLSFAAISLLLFSYVLFFAGYWFGNAIKLVRKPYEVPIERKWLFNLFLFIAIGSAILIACDKFLLRGVSLSNGAFANREILQDNSPTIIGIVGNIFKAAVFISLFLYFQFGLKNKVLLWLNYGILGYFIIENFFVGSRSIPVFYTVLFVLILVHFKKVRLRLKYILGISILGIVFFVFLTELYISRTIEFMGTRSRAIEFILMKGSYMDYTKVDKEFITFVMSLDSYYLQSFFVGLISFLVYYLHSVIEFSYLIDNFSSDAQMGSHTFFVISKFFQLIFGTYDGRSLDYVPRLGKYTTFFGDIYMDFKYLLSIFMFFFGYWQARLYKTAVVKSNFIVIPLLLFLCILNFIFPVFNLISGGNGIYLIIGFIILGLFYKILSAYNFTFHVDKNT
;
A
#
# COMPACT_ATOMS: atom_id res chain seq x y z
N MET A 1 22.98 -14.08 13.13
CA MET A 1 21.74 -14.83 12.82
C MET A 1 21.47 -14.74 11.33
N LYS A 2 21.21 -15.86 10.65
CA LYS A 2 20.80 -15.86 9.24
C LYS A 2 19.28 -15.64 9.21
N TYR A 3 18.86 -14.40 9.02
CA TYR A 3 17.44 -14.07 8.88
C TYR A 3 16.92 -14.56 7.53
N ASP A 4 15.66 -14.99 7.50
CA ASP A 4 14.99 -15.32 6.24
C ASP A 4 14.60 -14.01 5.55
N VAL A 5 15.18 -13.74 4.38
CA VAL A 5 14.91 -12.53 3.62
C VAL A 5 13.72 -12.82 2.71
N PRO A 6 12.63 -12.04 2.81
CA PRO A 6 11.45 -12.24 1.98
C PRO A 6 11.80 -12.08 0.50
N SER A 7 11.22 -12.92 -0.36
CA SER A 7 11.46 -12.89 -1.80
C SER A 7 10.30 -12.20 -2.52
N PRO A 8 10.49 -10.99 -3.06
CA PRO A 8 9.43 -10.28 -3.79
C PRO A 8 8.93 -11.04 -5.02
N TYR A 9 9.79 -11.87 -5.62
CA TYR A 9 9.43 -12.80 -6.71
C TYR A 9 8.35 -13.80 -6.29
N LYS A 10 8.53 -14.46 -5.13
CA LYS A 10 7.55 -15.41 -4.61
C LYS A 10 6.23 -14.71 -4.28
N SER A 11 6.29 -13.51 -3.72
CA SER A 11 5.08 -12.73 -3.41
C SER A 11 4.27 -12.37 -4.65
N ALA A 12 4.91 -12.04 -5.77
CA ALA A 12 4.21 -11.79 -7.04
C ALA A 12 3.49 -13.05 -7.55
N ILE A 13 4.14 -14.22 -7.46
CA ILE A 13 3.51 -15.50 -7.84
C ILE A 13 2.32 -15.81 -6.95
N TYR A 14 2.47 -15.70 -5.62
CA TYR A 14 1.38 -15.95 -4.69
C TYR A 14 0.21 -14.99 -4.89
N GLY A 15 0.49 -13.71 -5.20
CA GLY A 15 -0.54 -12.73 -5.54
C GLY A 15 -1.32 -13.13 -6.79
N LEU A 16 -0.62 -13.49 -7.87
CA LEU A 16 -1.24 -13.91 -9.12
C LEU A 16 -2.07 -15.19 -8.95
N VAL A 17 -1.53 -16.21 -8.27
CA VAL A 17 -2.25 -17.46 -8.00
C VAL A 17 -3.48 -17.22 -7.13
N PHE A 18 -3.36 -16.39 -6.09
CA PHE A 18 -4.48 -16.06 -5.23
C PHE A 18 -5.57 -15.27 -5.97
N TRP A 19 -5.19 -14.35 -6.86
CA TRP A 19 -6.14 -13.65 -7.72
C TRP A 19 -6.85 -14.62 -8.67
N LEU A 20 -6.12 -15.53 -9.32
CA LEU A 20 -6.72 -16.56 -10.19
C LEU A 20 -7.67 -17.48 -9.43
N PHE A 21 -7.31 -17.86 -8.20
CA PHE A 21 -8.18 -18.64 -7.33
C PHE A 21 -9.50 -17.90 -7.03
N ILE A 22 -9.43 -16.61 -6.71
CA ILE A 22 -10.64 -15.79 -6.51
C ILE A 22 -11.44 -15.66 -7.82
N TYR A 23 -10.77 -15.43 -8.95
CA TYR A 23 -11.43 -15.30 -10.26
C TYR A 23 -12.24 -16.56 -10.63
N LEU A 24 -11.69 -17.75 -10.37
CA LEU A 24 -12.33 -19.02 -10.69
C LEU A 24 -13.49 -19.38 -9.74
N LEU A 25 -13.45 -18.92 -8.49
CA LEU A 25 -14.44 -19.27 -7.47
C LEU A 25 -15.52 -18.22 -7.24
N ALA A 26 -15.26 -16.96 -7.57
CA ALA A 26 -16.19 -15.88 -7.31
C ALA A 26 -17.44 -16.01 -8.20
N PRO A 27 -18.66 -15.92 -7.64
CA PRO A 27 -19.90 -15.96 -8.41
C PRO A 27 -20.20 -14.60 -9.04
N VAL A 28 -19.26 -14.06 -9.82
CA VAL A 28 -19.35 -12.73 -10.44
C VAL A 28 -19.39 -12.89 -11.95
N LYS A 29 -20.40 -12.29 -12.59
CA LYS A 29 -20.48 -12.19 -14.05
C LYS A 29 -19.90 -10.85 -14.49
N TYR A 30 -19.07 -10.84 -15.52
CA TYR A 30 -18.45 -9.61 -15.99
C TYR A 30 -19.32 -8.94 -17.04
N ALA A 31 -19.55 -7.63 -16.88
CA ALA A 31 -20.35 -6.87 -17.83
C ALA A 31 -19.54 -6.48 -19.07
N TYR A 32 -18.22 -6.37 -18.90
CA TYR A 32 -17.26 -6.08 -19.97
C TYR A 32 -16.42 -7.33 -20.26
N PRO A 33 -16.29 -7.76 -21.53
CA PRO A 33 -15.45 -8.90 -21.87
C PRO A 33 -13.97 -8.58 -21.64
N LEU A 34 -13.19 -9.59 -21.28
CA LEU A 34 -11.74 -9.41 -21.14
C LEU A 34 -11.12 -9.23 -22.53
N SER A 35 -10.34 -8.16 -22.69
CA SER A 35 -9.63 -7.86 -23.94
C SER A 35 -8.43 -8.78 -24.09
N PHE A 36 -8.31 -9.41 -25.26
CA PHE A 36 -7.14 -10.24 -25.58
C PHE A 36 -5.85 -9.43 -25.51
N ALA A 37 -5.87 -8.17 -25.97
CA ALA A 37 -4.72 -7.28 -25.91
C ALA A 37 -4.32 -7.00 -24.45
N ALA A 38 -5.29 -6.72 -23.57
CA ALA A 38 -5.04 -6.45 -22.16
C ALA A 38 -4.50 -7.67 -21.41
N ILE A 39 -5.09 -8.85 -21.61
CA ILE A 39 -4.59 -10.10 -21.01
C ILE A 39 -3.17 -10.38 -21.49
N SER A 40 -2.93 -10.27 -22.81
CA SER A 40 -1.60 -10.52 -23.40
C SER A 40 -0.56 -9.58 -22.83
N LEU A 41 -0.87 -8.28 -22.72
CA LEU A 41 0.03 -7.28 -22.17
C LEU A 41 0.30 -7.52 -20.67
N LEU A 42 -0.72 -7.90 -19.90
CA LEU A 42 -0.57 -8.23 -18.48
C LEU A 42 0.33 -9.46 -18.29
N LEU A 43 0.09 -10.55 -19.04
CA LEU A 43 0.91 -11.76 -18.97
C LEU A 43 2.35 -11.48 -19.41
N PHE A 44 2.54 -10.75 -20.51
CA PHE A 44 3.86 -10.35 -20.97
C PHE A 44 4.60 -9.47 -19.96
N SER A 45 3.88 -8.59 -19.25
CA SER A 45 4.42 -7.77 -18.16
C SER A 45 4.90 -8.61 -16.98
N TYR A 46 4.18 -9.66 -16.59
CA TYR A 46 4.65 -10.62 -15.57
C TYR A 46 5.89 -11.38 -16.04
N VAL A 47 5.90 -11.86 -17.29
CA VAL A 47 7.07 -12.53 -17.87
C VAL A 47 8.30 -11.62 -17.82
N LEU A 48 8.18 -10.37 -18.25
CA LEU A 48 9.28 -9.41 -18.20
C LEU A 48 9.69 -9.02 -16.78
N PHE A 49 8.75 -8.90 -15.84
CA PHE A 49 9.07 -8.72 -14.42
C PHE A 49 9.93 -9.87 -13.88
N PHE A 50 9.54 -11.12 -14.16
CA PHE A 50 10.30 -12.29 -13.75
C PHE A 50 11.66 -12.39 -14.46
N ALA A 51 11.73 -12.06 -15.75
CA ALA A 51 12.98 -11.99 -16.51
C ALA A 51 13.94 -10.94 -15.92
N GLY A 52 13.44 -9.74 -15.61
CA GLY A 52 14.21 -8.69 -14.97
C GLY A 52 14.74 -9.10 -13.59
N TYR A 53 13.89 -9.74 -12.78
CA TYR A 53 14.28 -10.26 -11.48
C TYR A 53 15.38 -11.33 -11.59
N TRP A 54 15.23 -12.27 -12.54
CA TRP A 54 16.23 -13.29 -12.81
C TRP A 54 17.55 -12.68 -13.29
N PHE A 55 17.51 -11.72 -14.22
CA PHE A 55 18.69 -11.01 -14.71
C PHE A 55 19.44 -10.26 -13.59
N GLY A 56 18.72 -9.52 -12.75
CA GLY A 56 19.31 -8.87 -11.56
C GLY A 56 19.93 -9.88 -10.59
N ASN A 57 19.35 -11.07 -10.52
CA ASN A 57 19.85 -12.21 -9.76
C ASN A 57 20.97 -13.01 -10.44
N ALA A 58 21.21 -12.85 -11.73
CA ALA A 58 22.38 -13.42 -12.40
C ALA A 58 23.66 -12.59 -12.14
N ILE A 59 23.54 -11.26 -12.08
CA ILE A 59 24.69 -10.36 -11.92
C ILE A 59 25.36 -10.54 -10.55
N LYS A 60 26.55 -11.15 -10.52
CA LYS A 60 27.32 -11.38 -9.28
C LYS A 60 27.58 -10.06 -8.55
N LEU A 61 27.35 -10.06 -7.24
CA LEU A 61 27.79 -8.98 -6.36
C LEU A 61 29.06 -9.43 -5.66
N VAL A 62 30.10 -8.62 -5.71
CA VAL A 62 31.30 -8.84 -4.91
C VAL A 62 30.91 -8.77 -3.44
N ARG A 63 31.20 -9.84 -2.72
CA ARG A 63 30.89 -9.99 -1.30
C ARG A 63 31.87 -9.14 -0.48
N LYS A 64 31.54 -7.87 -0.31
CA LYS A 64 32.07 -7.07 0.80
C LYS A 64 31.00 -7.10 1.88
N PRO A 65 31.17 -7.87 2.97
CA PRO A 65 30.19 -7.91 4.04
C PRO A 65 30.01 -6.49 4.59
N TYR A 66 28.76 -6.06 4.72
CA TYR A 66 28.45 -4.83 5.43
C TYR A 66 28.54 -5.12 6.92
N GLU A 67 29.70 -4.87 7.51
CA GLU A 67 29.87 -4.96 8.96
C GLU A 67 29.35 -3.66 9.59
N VAL A 68 28.20 -3.73 10.25
CA VAL A 68 27.71 -2.65 11.10
C VAL A 68 28.18 -2.92 12.52
N PRO A 69 29.04 -2.07 13.11
CA PRO A 69 29.35 -2.14 14.52
C PRO A 69 28.07 -2.06 15.37
N ILE A 70 27.99 -2.93 16.38
CA ILE A 70 26.87 -3.05 17.34
C ILE A 70 26.64 -1.75 18.13
N GLU A 71 27.62 -0.85 18.16
CA GLU A 71 27.60 0.43 18.89
C GLU A 71 26.66 1.50 18.31
N ARG A 72 26.01 1.25 17.17
CA ARG A 72 25.16 2.25 16.49
C ARG A 72 23.71 2.31 17.02
N LYS A 73 23.49 2.04 18.31
CA LYS A 73 22.17 2.18 18.95
C LYS A 73 21.60 3.59 18.85
N TRP A 74 22.46 4.61 18.75
CA TRP A 74 22.04 5.99 18.53
C TRP A 74 21.27 6.18 17.21
N LEU A 75 21.53 5.36 16.18
CA LEU A 75 20.78 5.40 14.93
C LEU A 75 19.29 5.10 15.16
N PHE A 76 18.96 4.16 16.05
CA PHE A 76 17.57 3.91 16.42
C PHE A 76 16.90 5.18 16.96
N ASN A 77 17.57 5.90 17.87
CA ASN A 77 17.03 7.15 18.43
C ASN A 77 16.86 8.22 17.35
N LEU A 78 17.80 8.33 16.41
CA LEU A 78 17.70 9.24 15.27
C LEU A 78 16.48 8.91 14.38
N PHE A 79 16.30 7.65 13.97
CA PHE A 79 15.14 7.28 13.15
C PHE A 79 13.83 7.43 13.91
N LEU A 80 13.82 7.19 15.23
CA LEU A 80 12.66 7.45 16.07
C LEU A 80 12.35 8.95 16.14
N PHE A 81 13.37 9.80 16.27
CA PHE A 81 13.20 11.25 16.23
C PHE A 81 12.66 11.73 14.87
N ILE A 82 13.17 11.20 13.76
CA ILE A 82 12.64 11.48 12.42
C ILE A 82 11.17 11.03 12.30
N ALA A 83 10.81 9.88 12.89
CA ALA A 83 9.43 9.39 12.89
C ALA A 83 8.49 10.31 13.69
N ILE A 84 8.94 10.84 14.84
CA ILE A 84 8.20 11.85 15.62
C ILE A 84 8.06 13.14 14.82
N GLY A 85 9.15 13.62 14.21
CA GLY A 85 9.13 14.80 13.36
C GLY A 85 8.16 14.65 12.19
N SER A 86 8.14 13.49 11.53
CA SER A 86 7.18 13.15 10.47
C SER A 86 5.72 13.25 10.96
N ALA A 87 5.42 12.69 12.14
CA ALA A 87 4.08 12.78 12.72
C ALA A 87 3.66 14.24 12.98
N ILE A 88 4.56 15.06 13.51
CA ILE A 88 4.33 16.48 13.75
C ILE A 88 4.09 17.23 12.43
N LEU A 89 4.95 17.05 11.42
CA LEU A 89 4.80 17.72 10.12
C LEU A 89 3.47 17.38 9.46
N ILE A 90 3.05 16.12 9.53
CA ILE A 90 1.75 15.71 8.96
C ILE A 90 0.59 16.28 9.78
N ALA A 91 0.71 16.33 11.11
CA ALA A 91 -0.30 16.97 11.95
C ALA A 91 -0.43 18.46 11.59
N CYS A 92 0.70 19.17 11.44
CA CYS A 92 0.71 20.57 11.03
C CYS A 92 0.11 20.76 9.63
N ASP A 93 0.48 19.95 8.63
CA ASP A 93 -0.10 20.02 7.28
C ASP A 93 -1.63 19.86 7.32
N LYS A 94 -2.12 18.82 7.99
CA LYS A 94 -3.55 18.50 7.96
C LYS A 94 -4.38 19.44 8.81
N PHE A 95 -4.03 19.60 10.09
CA PHE A 95 -4.85 20.32 11.05
C PHE A 95 -4.64 21.84 11.01
N LEU A 96 -3.40 22.30 10.81
CA LEU A 96 -3.09 23.74 10.88
C LEU A 96 -3.13 24.41 9.50
N LEU A 97 -2.56 23.79 8.47
CA LEU A 97 -2.44 24.42 7.15
C LEU A 97 -3.64 24.17 6.26
N ARG A 98 -4.25 22.99 6.35
CA ARG A 98 -5.35 22.57 5.47
C ARG A 98 -6.70 22.50 6.17
N GLY A 99 -6.77 22.75 7.47
CA GLY A 99 -8.03 22.93 8.20
C GLY A 99 -8.83 21.64 8.45
N VAL A 100 -8.20 20.47 8.43
CA VAL A 100 -8.83 19.23 8.90
C VAL A 100 -9.24 19.41 10.36
N SER A 101 -10.47 19.02 10.71
CA SER A 101 -10.97 19.13 12.08
C SER A 101 -11.42 17.77 12.62
N LEU A 102 -11.19 17.54 13.91
CA LEU A 102 -11.74 16.38 14.62
C LEU A 102 -13.27 16.44 14.80
N SER A 103 -13.86 17.64 14.67
CA SER A 103 -15.32 17.81 14.68
C SER A 103 -15.98 17.35 13.39
N ASN A 104 -15.21 17.28 12.30
CA ASN A 104 -15.74 16.95 10.99
C ASN A 104 -15.84 15.44 10.79
N GLY A 105 -16.88 15.02 10.04
CA GLY A 105 -16.96 13.66 9.54
C GLY A 105 -15.82 13.35 8.55
N ALA A 106 -15.49 12.06 8.41
CA ALA A 106 -14.39 11.61 7.57
C ALA A 106 -14.50 12.04 6.08
N PHE A 107 -15.73 12.16 5.56
CA PHE A 107 -15.97 12.64 4.19
C PHE A 107 -15.68 14.13 4.05
N ALA A 108 -16.16 14.97 4.97
CA ALA A 108 -15.88 16.40 4.97
C ALA A 108 -14.36 16.67 5.09
N ASN A 109 -13.66 15.96 5.97
CA ASN A 109 -12.21 16.05 6.06
C ASN A 109 -11.50 15.60 4.78
N ARG A 110 -12.06 14.62 4.06
CA ARG A 110 -11.52 14.18 2.78
C ARG A 110 -11.70 15.22 1.69
N GLU A 111 -12.87 15.86 1.63
CA GLU A 111 -13.19 16.94 0.69
C GLU A 111 -12.26 18.14 0.92
N ILE A 112 -12.08 18.57 2.17
CA ILE A 112 -11.11 19.62 2.55
C ILE A 112 -9.70 19.28 2.05
N LEU A 113 -9.27 18.03 2.16
CA LEU A 113 -7.96 17.60 1.67
C LEU A 113 -7.92 17.38 0.15
N GLN A 114 -9.04 17.29 -0.54
CA GLN A 114 -9.08 17.26 -2.00
C GLN A 114 -9.01 18.68 -2.56
N ASP A 115 -9.74 19.61 -1.94
CA ASP A 115 -9.82 21.01 -2.36
C ASP A 115 -8.51 21.75 -2.06
N ASN A 116 -7.89 21.45 -0.91
CA ASN A 116 -6.60 22.02 -0.55
C ASN A 116 -5.46 21.14 -1.05
N SER A 117 -4.57 21.70 -1.86
CA SER A 117 -3.38 20.98 -2.30
C SER A 117 -2.46 20.61 -1.13
N PRO A 118 -1.86 19.40 -1.12
CA PRO A 118 -0.80 19.05 -0.18
C PRO A 118 0.33 20.08 -0.17
N THR A 119 0.78 20.47 1.01
CA THR A 119 1.90 21.39 1.17
C THR A 119 3.25 20.65 1.09
N ILE A 120 4.35 21.38 0.90
CA ILE A 120 5.71 20.83 0.98
C ILE A 120 5.93 20.14 2.34
N ILE A 121 5.40 20.73 3.42
CA ILE A 121 5.46 20.17 4.78
C ILE A 121 4.76 18.80 4.84
N GLY A 122 3.57 18.71 4.24
CA GLY A 122 2.82 17.45 4.11
C GLY A 122 3.57 16.40 3.29
N ILE A 123 4.17 16.78 2.17
CA ILE A 123 4.95 15.88 1.31
C ILE A 123 6.16 15.33 2.07
N VAL A 124 6.98 16.20 2.65
CA VAL A 124 8.18 15.81 3.42
C VAL A 124 7.80 14.94 4.62
N GLY A 125 6.75 15.32 5.36
CA GLY A 125 6.22 14.54 6.47
C GLY A 125 5.83 13.13 6.04
N ASN A 126 5.13 12.96 4.91
CA ASN A 126 4.75 11.65 4.40
C ASN A 126 5.94 10.82 3.89
N ILE A 127 6.96 11.41 3.27
CA ILE A 127 8.20 10.70 2.90
C ILE A 127 8.87 10.12 4.16
N PHE A 128 9.04 10.92 5.20
CA PHE A 128 9.70 10.48 6.44
C PHE A 128 8.87 9.56 7.32
N LYS A 129 7.61 9.30 6.96
CA LYS A 129 6.77 8.30 7.63
C LYS A 129 7.41 6.91 7.63
N ALA A 130 8.20 6.58 6.61
CA ALA A 130 8.96 5.32 6.54
C ALA A 130 9.90 5.11 7.75
N ALA A 131 10.30 6.20 8.43
CA ALA A 131 11.19 6.14 9.59
C ALA A 131 10.61 5.30 10.74
N VAL A 132 9.28 5.28 10.95
CA VAL A 132 8.67 4.49 12.03
C VAL A 132 8.89 2.98 11.83
N PHE A 133 8.85 2.52 10.58
CA PHE A 133 9.10 1.12 10.25
C PHE A 133 10.58 0.78 10.35
N ILE A 134 11.46 1.72 9.98
CA ILE A 134 12.91 1.56 10.13
C ILE A 134 13.29 1.54 11.62
N SER A 135 12.82 2.48 12.43
CA SER A 135 13.10 2.52 13.87
C SER A 135 12.60 1.26 14.56
N LEU A 136 11.39 0.80 14.24
CA LEU A 136 10.87 -0.46 14.76
C LEU A 136 11.74 -1.66 14.34
N PHE A 137 12.17 -1.71 13.07
CA PHE A 137 13.06 -2.75 12.59
C PHE A 137 14.41 -2.74 13.33
N LEU A 138 15.01 -1.56 13.51
CA LEU A 138 16.26 -1.37 14.24
C LEU A 138 16.13 -1.74 15.72
N TYR A 139 14.99 -1.48 16.35
CA TYR A 139 14.72 -1.88 17.74
C TYR A 139 14.94 -3.38 17.93
N PHE A 140 14.33 -4.19 17.07
CA PHE A 140 14.46 -5.65 17.13
C PHE A 140 15.82 -6.13 16.65
N GLN A 141 16.37 -5.53 15.58
CA GLN A 141 17.66 -5.90 15.03
C GLN A 141 18.81 -5.67 16.03
N PHE A 142 18.78 -4.58 16.80
CA PHE A 142 19.78 -4.28 17.83
C PHE A 142 19.46 -4.93 19.18
N GLY A 143 18.36 -5.67 19.30
CA GLY A 143 17.97 -6.34 20.54
C GLY A 143 17.73 -5.37 21.71
N LEU A 144 17.18 -4.17 21.43
CA LEU A 144 16.88 -3.20 22.47
C LEU A 144 15.83 -3.76 23.44
N LYS A 145 15.97 -3.44 24.73
CA LYS A 145 15.10 -3.94 25.81
C LYS A 145 14.19 -2.87 26.42
N ASN A 146 14.41 -1.59 26.10
CA ASN A 146 13.63 -0.49 26.67
C ASN A 146 12.19 -0.54 26.13
N LYS A 147 11.22 -0.83 27.01
CA LYS A 147 9.80 -0.95 26.64
C LYS A 147 9.17 0.41 26.29
N VAL A 148 9.62 1.50 26.91
CA VAL A 148 9.10 2.85 26.63
C VAL A 148 9.36 3.22 25.18
N LEU A 149 10.58 2.97 24.68
CA LEU A 149 10.95 3.24 23.29
C LEU A 149 10.16 2.37 22.29
N LEU A 150 9.80 1.14 22.69
CA LEU A 150 8.94 0.27 21.89
C LEU A 150 7.50 0.79 21.83
N TRP A 151 6.94 1.15 22.99
CA TRP A 151 5.59 1.74 23.06
C TRP A 151 5.50 3.06 22.33
N LEU A 152 6.55 3.88 22.34
CA LEU A 152 6.61 5.11 21.56
C LEU A 152 6.55 4.82 20.05
N ASN A 153 7.29 3.81 19.55
CA ASN A 153 7.16 3.37 18.16
C ASN A 153 5.74 2.91 17.83
N TYR A 154 5.12 2.12 18.72
CA TYR A 154 3.74 1.66 18.53
C TYR A 154 2.74 2.83 18.55
N GLY A 155 2.94 3.83 19.41
CA GLY A 155 2.13 5.04 19.47
C GLY A 155 2.20 5.84 18.17
N ILE A 156 3.41 6.04 17.61
CA ILE A 156 3.59 6.75 16.34
C ILE A 156 2.95 5.98 15.18
N LEU A 157 3.14 4.65 15.13
CA LEU A 157 2.48 3.82 14.12
C LEU A 157 0.94 3.87 14.26
N GLY A 158 0.44 3.80 15.50
CA GLY A 158 -0.97 3.95 15.82
C GLY A 158 -1.53 5.30 15.37
N TYR A 159 -0.79 6.39 15.58
CA TYR A 159 -1.14 7.71 15.06
C TYR A 159 -1.28 7.68 13.53
N PHE A 160 -0.33 7.10 12.79
CA PHE A 160 -0.42 7.00 11.33
C PHE A 160 -1.59 6.13 10.84
N ILE A 161 -2.01 5.14 11.62
CA ILE A 161 -3.20 4.34 11.32
C ILE A 161 -4.47 5.17 11.56
N ILE A 162 -4.58 5.79 12.74
CA ILE A 162 -5.75 6.56 13.16
C ILE A 162 -5.97 7.80 12.27
N GLU A 163 -4.91 8.53 11.90
CA GLU A 163 -5.03 9.71 11.03
C GLU A 163 -5.65 9.38 9.67
N ASN A 164 -5.44 8.17 9.16
CA ASN A 164 -5.96 7.76 7.86
C ASN A 164 -7.45 7.40 7.96
N PHE A 165 -7.90 6.87 9.11
CA PHE A 165 -9.32 6.70 9.39
C PHE A 165 -10.06 8.04 9.47
N PHE A 166 -9.46 9.09 10.03
CA PHE A 166 -10.05 10.43 10.08
C PHE A 166 -10.31 11.06 8.69
N VAL A 167 -9.60 10.60 7.66
CA VAL A 167 -9.78 11.04 6.26
C VAL A 167 -10.57 9.99 5.45
N GLY A 168 -11.10 8.96 6.11
CA GLY A 168 -11.89 7.92 5.47
C GLY A 168 -11.08 6.98 4.57
N SER A 169 -9.75 6.95 4.70
CA SER A 169 -8.90 5.97 4.02
C SER A 169 -8.93 4.64 4.76
N ARG A 170 -9.31 3.57 4.06
CA ARG A 170 -9.45 2.22 4.62
C ARG A 170 -8.30 1.29 4.23
N SER A 171 -7.70 1.52 3.06
CA SER A 171 -6.64 0.66 2.52
C SER A 171 -5.27 0.93 3.16
N ILE A 172 -4.91 2.22 3.37
CA ILE A 172 -3.62 2.62 3.95
C ILE A 172 -3.41 2.02 5.36
N PRO A 173 -4.38 2.13 6.30
CA PRO A 173 -4.29 1.47 7.61
C PRO A 173 -4.00 -0.03 7.54
N VAL A 174 -4.65 -0.74 6.61
CA VAL A 174 -4.47 -2.18 6.42
C VAL A 174 -3.04 -2.49 5.98
N PHE A 175 -2.51 -1.78 4.99
CA PHE A 175 -1.15 -2.03 4.52
C PHE A 175 -0.07 -1.71 5.56
N TYR A 176 -0.27 -0.68 6.38
CA TYR A 176 0.64 -0.38 7.49
C TYR A 176 0.62 -1.46 8.55
N THR A 177 -0.58 -1.99 8.86
CA THR A 177 -0.74 -3.11 9.79
C THR A 177 -0.11 -4.38 9.25
N VAL A 178 -0.28 -4.70 7.96
CA VAL A 178 0.37 -5.85 7.33
C VAL A 178 1.89 -5.70 7.37
N LEU A 179 2.44 -4.53 7.03
CA LEU A 179 3.88 -4.29 7.09
C LEU A 179 4.43 -4.44 8.51
N PHE A 180 3.71 -3.93 9.51
CA PHE A 180 4.03 -4.11 10.92
C PHE A 180 4.07 -5.59 11.33
N VAL A 181 3.03 -6.36 10.99
CA VAL A 181 2.96 -7.80 11.27
C VAL A 181 4.09 -8.55 10.57
N LEU A 182 4.41 -8.21 9.32
CA LEU A 182 5.52 -8.81 8.58
C LEU A 182 6.87 -8.56 9.26
N ILE A 183 7.11 -7.37 9.81
CA ILE A 183 8.32 -7.08 10.62
C ILE A 183 8.35 -7.96 11.87
N LEU A 184 7.23 -8.10 12.59
CA LEU A 184 7.15 -8.96 13.79
C LEU A 184 7.40 -10.44 13.47
N VAL A 185 6.87 -10.92 12.35
CA VAL A 185 7.07 -12.29 11.85
C VAL A 185 8.54 -12.51 11.45
N HIS A 186 9.15 -11.55 10.76
CA HIS A 186 10.57 -11.60 10.37
C HIS A 186 11.49 -11.80 11.58
N PHE A 187 11.25 -11.07 12.68
CA PHE A 187 11.98 -11.22 13.94
C PHE A 187 11.47 -12.34 14.86
N LYS A 188 10.52 -13.17 14.39
CA LYS A 188 9.90 -14.27 15.15
C LYS A 188 9.28 -13.83 16.49
N LYS A 189 8.88 -12.56 16.61
CA LYS A 189 8.17 -12.02 17.78
C LYS A 189 6.72 -12.49 17.81
N VAL A 190 6.14 -12.73 16.64
CA VAL A 190 4.85 -13.39 16.47
C VAL A 190 5.09 -14.69 15.71
N ARG A 191 4.53 -15.80 16.22
CA ARG A 191 4.45 -17.05 15.47
C ARG A 191 3.01 -17.21 15.00
N LEU A 192 2.81 -17.27 13.69
CA LEU A 192 1.51 -17.56 13.08
C LEU A 192 1.15 -19.03 13.31
N ARG A 193 0.63 -19.36 14.51
CA ARG A 193 0.07 -20.69 14.79
C ARG A 193 -1.37 -20.73 14.30
N LEU A 194 -1.79 -21.87 13.75
CA LEU A 194 -3.13 -22.05 13.19
C LEU A 194 -4.25 -21.57 14.13
N LYS A 195 -4.18 -21.86 15.43
CA LYS A 195 -5.18 -21.40 16.42
C LYS A 195 -5.31 -19.88 16.52
N TYR A 196 -4.22 -19.13 16.40
CA TYR A 196 -4.26 -17.66 16.44
C TYR A 196 -4.74 -17.10 15.13
N ILE A 197 -4.37 -17.73 14.01
CA ILE A 197 -4.90 -17.40 12.68
C ILE A 197 -6.42 -17.59 12.70
N LEU A 198 -6.92 -18.74 13.15
CA LEU A 198 -8.36 -19.01 13.27
C LEU A 198 -9.06 -18.00 14.17
N GLY A 199 -8.52 -17.72 15.36
CA GLY A 199 -9.08 -16.71 16.27
C GLY A 199 -9.15 -15.31 15.66
N ILE A 200 -8.07 -14.87 15.00
CA ILE A 200 -8.02 -13.57 14.29
C ILE A 200 -8.96 -13.57 13.09
N SER A 201 -9.08 -14.68 12.36
CA SER A 201 -10.00 -14.81 11.23
C SER A 201 -11.46 -14.71 11.67
N ILE A 202 -11.84 -15.34 12.79
CA ILE A 202 -13.19 -15.22 13.35
C ILE A 202 -13.48 -13.78 13.75
N LEU A 203 -12.56 -13.15 14.50
CA LEU A 203 -12.66 -11.73 14.87
C LEU A 203 -12.73 -10.82 13.64
N GLY A 204 -11.95 -11.13 12.60
CA GLY A 204 -11.95 -10.45 11.32
C GLY A 204 -13.28 -10.57 10.59
N ILE A 205 -13.91 -11.75 10.60
CA ILE A 205 -15.25 -11.96 10.03
C ILE A 205 -16.29 -11.15 10.78
N VAL A 206 -16.28 -11.18 12.13
CA VAL A 206 -17.20 -10.37 12.94
C VAL A 206 -17.03 -8.89 12.65
N PHE A 207 -15.78 -8.41 12.62
CA PHE A 207 -15.49 -7.01 12.30
C PHE A 207 -15.89 -6.64 10.87
N PHE A 208 -15.69 -7.56 9.92
CA PHE A 208 -16.09 -7.39 8.52
C PHE A 208 -17.61 -7.26 8.38
N VAL A 209 -18.38 -8.13 9.04
CA VAL A 209 -19.85 -8.04 9.09
C VAL A 209 -20.29 -6.71 9.70
N PHE A 210 -19.66 -6.29 10.80
CA PHE A 210 -19.93 -5.01 11.43
C PHE A 210 -19.69 -3.82 10.48
N LEU A 211 -18.55 -3.80 9.76
CA LEU A 211 -18.26 -2.74 8.79
C LEU A 211 -19.26 -2.71 7.62
N THR A 212 -19.68 -3.87 7.13
CA THR A 212 -20.70 -3.95 6.08
C THR A 212 -22.05 -3.49 6.58
N GLU A 213 -22.42 -3.83 7.82
CA GLU A 213 -23.67 -3.36 8.42
C GLU A 213 -23.68 -1.84 8.58
N LEU A 214 -22.56 -1.24 9.02
CA LEU A 214 -22.44 0.23 9.05
C LEU A 214 -22.63 0.85 7.66
N TYR A 215 -22.14 0.18 6.61
CA TYR A 215 -22.32 0.66 5.23
C TYR A 215 -23.78 0.52 4.77
N ILE A 216 -24.44 -0.61 5.06
CA ILE A 216 -25.86 -0.82 4.74
C ILE A 216 -26.74 0.16 5.53
N SER A 217 -26.50 0.34 6.82
CA SER A 217 -27.26 1.27 7.68
C SER A 217 -27.22 2.69 7.13
N ARG A 218 -26.02 3.18 6.75
CA ARG A 218 -25.89 4.49 6.08
C ARG A 218 -26.59 4.52 4.74
N THR A 219 -26.66 3.38 4.06
CA THR A 219 -27.36 3.26 2.77
C THR A 219 -28.87 3.30 2.92
N ILE A 220 -29.40 2.79 4.04
CA ILE A 220 -30.82 2.88 4.38
C ILE A 220 -31.24 4.34 4.58
N GLU A 221 -30.39 5.18 5.16
CA GLU A 221 -30.70 6.62 5.38
C GLU A 221 -31.07 7.34 4.07
N PHE A 222 -30.50 6.94 2.93
CA PHE A 222 -30.82 7.53 1.62
C PHE A 222 -31.77 6.69 0.74
N MET A 223 -31.77 5.35 0.88
CA MET A 223 -32.65 4.47 0.09
C MET A 223 -34.00 4.15 0.76
N GLY A 224 -34.16 4.52 2.03
CA GLY A 224 -35.36 4.35 2.86
C GLY A 224 -35.57 2.94 3.42
N THR A 225 -35.13 1.89 2.72
CA THR A 225 -35.32 0.49 3.16
C THR A 225 -34.06 -0.36 2.98
N ARG A 226 -33.91 -1.41 3.81
CA ARG A 226 -32.76 -2.34 3.73
C ARG A 226 -32.68 -3.05 2.38
N SER A 227 -33.80 -3.54 1.85
CA SER A 227 -33.81 -4.26 0.58
C SER A 227 -33.36 -3.36 -0.57
N ARG A 228 -33.88 -2.12 -0.65
CA ARG A 228 -33.41 -1.14 -1.65
C ARG A 228 -31.94 -0.75 -1.43
N ALA A 229 -31.49 -0.66 -0.18
CA ALA A 229 -30.09 -0.39 0.14
C ALA A 229 -29.15 -1.52 -0.33
N ILE A 230 -29.47 -2.77 -0.01
CA ILE A 230 -28.70 -3.95 -0.47
C ILE A 230 -28.70 -4.01 -2.00
N GLU A 231 -29.86 -3.86 -2.62
CA GLU A 231 -29.98 -3.87 -4.09
C GLU A 231 -29.13 -2.75 -4.73
N PHE A 232 -29.18 -1.54 -4.17
CA PHE A 232 -28.37 -0.41 -4.61
C PHE A 232 -26.87 -0.70 -4.48
N ILE A 233 -26.42 -1.23 -3.34
CA ILE A 233 -25.01 -1.59 -3.12
C ILE A 233 -24.56 -2.63 -4.16
N LEU A 234 -25.38 -3.66 -4.38
CA LEU A 234 -25.05 -4.78 -5.25
C LEU A 234 -25.22 -4.49 -6.75
N MET A 235 -25.86 -3.38 -7.15
CA MET A 235 -26.06 -3.05 -8.56
C MET A 235 -25.46 -1.72 -9.00
N LYS A 236 -25.30 -0.75 -8.09
CA LYS A 236 -24.89 0.62 -8.39
C LYS A 236 -23.63 1.07 -7.65
N GLY A 237 -22.97 0.18 -6.91
CA GLY A 237 -21.66 0.47 -6.33
C GLY A 237 -20.66 0.90 -7.40
N SER A 238 -19.77 1.85 -7.10
CA SER A 238 -18.83 2.42 -8.09
C SER A 238 -17.85 1.40 -8.70
N TYR A 239 -17.62 0.28 -8.01
CA TYR A 239 -16.82 -0.87 -8.44
C TYR A 239 -17.64 -1.92 -9.24
N MET A 240 -18.95 -1.70 -9.39
CA MET A 240 -19.87 -2.55 -10.16
C MET A 240 -20.05 -2.06 -11.61
N ASP A 241 -19.44 -0.93 -12.01
CA ASP A 241 -19.60 -0.38 -13.37
C ASP A 241 -19.27 -1.42 -14.47
N TYR A 242 -18.32 -2.32 -14.20
CA TYR A 242 -17.86 -3.36 -15.15
C TYR A 242 -18.13 -4.80 -14.68
N THR A 243 -18.77 -4.97 -13.53
CA THR A 243 -19.07 -6.29 -12.95
C THR A 243 -20.54 -6.34 -12.54
N LYS A 244 -21.22 -7.43 -12.89
CA LYS A 244 -22.62 -7.65 -12.53
C LYS A 244 -22.69 -8.82 -11.56
N VAL A 245 -23.31 -8.58 -10.41
CA VAL A 245 -23.68 -9.66 -9.51
C VAL A 245 -24.85 -10.41 -10.13
N ASP A 246 -24.83 -11.73 -10.03
CA ASP A 246 -25.91 -12.55 -10.56
C ASP A 246 -27.23 -12.24 -9.86
N LYS A 247 -28.32 -12.16 -10.62
CA LYS A 247 -29.65 -11.89 -10.05
C LYS A 247 -30.05 -12.97 -9.05
N GLU A 248 -29.68 -14.23 -9.34
CA GLU A 248 -29.90 -15.36 -8.44
C GLU A 248 -29.19 -15.16 -7.09
N PHE A 249 -27.97 -14.61 -7.09
CA PHE A 249 -27.25 -14.32 -5.86
C PHE A 249 -27.92 -13.19 -5.07
N ILE A 250 -28.42 -12.15 -5.75
CA ILE A 250 -29.18 -11.09 -5.09
C ILE A 250 -30.45 -11.67 -4.44
N THR A 251 -31.19 -12.50 -5.16
CA THR A 251 -32.38 -13.19 -4.61
C THR A 251 -32.02 -14.08 -3.43
N PHE A 252 -30.92 -14.83 -3.52
CA PHE A 252 -30.39 -15.62 -2.40
C PHE A 252 -30.14 -14.76 -1.17
N VAL A 253 -29.39 -13.66 -1.30
CA VAL A 253 -29.11 -12.74 -0.18
C VAL A 253 -30.41 -12.19 0.42
N MET A 254 -31.37 -11.78 -0.42
CA MET A 254 -32.66 -11.25 0.05
C MET A 254 -33.52 -12.30 0.75
N SER A 255 -33.35 -13.58 0.44
CA SER A 255 -34.07 -14.69 1.07
C SER A 255 -33.56 -15.08 2.45
N LEU A 256 -32.40 -14.56 2.88
CA LEU A 256 -31.82 -14.88 4.19
C LEU A 256 -32.57 -14.16 5.31
N ASP A 257 -33.05 -14.91 6.31
CA ASP A 257 -33.78 -14.35 7.47
C ASP A 257 -32.88 -13.53 8.41
N SER A 258 -31.57 -13.79 8.42
CA SER A 258 -30.63 -13.12 9.31
C SER A 258 -29.98 -11.89 8.68
N TYR A 259 -30.19 -10.72 9.30
CA TYR A 259 -29.53 -9.47 8.92
C TYR A 259 -28.00 -9.59 8.86
N TYR A 260 -27.40 -10.32 9.80
CA TYR A 260 -25.95 -10.49 9.85
C TYR A 260 -25.43 -11.39 8.72
N LEU A 261 -26.18 -12.42 8.34
CA LEU A 261 -25.84 -13.25 7.17
C LEU A 261 -25.97 -12.45 5.88
N GLN A 262 -27.02 -11.64 5.73
CA GLN A 262 -27.14 -10.71 4.60
C GLN A 262 -25.90 -9.82 4.51
N SER A 263 -25.49 -9.18 5.62
CA SER A 263 -24.32 -8.30 5.66
C SER A 263 -23.01 -9.04 5.39
N PHE A 264 -22.88 -10.29 5.83
CA PHE A 264 -21.74 -11.12 5.47
C PHE A 264 -21.65 -11.33 3.96
N PHE A 265 -22.74 -11.77 3.31
CA PHE A 265 -22.74 -12.06 1.88
C PHE A 265 -22.64 -10.81 1.01
N VAL A 266 -23.30 -9.70 1.39
CA VAL A 266 -23.13 -8.40 0.73
C VAL A 266 -21.67 -7.95 0.82
N GLY A 267 -21.08 -8.03 2.01
CA GLY A 267 -19.68 -7.68 2.20
C GLY A 267 -18.78 -8.56 1.34
N LEU A 268 -19.00 -9.87 1.37
CA LEU A 268 -18.20 -10.86 0.65
C LEU A 268 -18.23 -10.61 -0.86
N ILE A 269 -19.42 -10.42 -1.46
CA ILE A 269 -19.51 -10.18 -2.90
C ILE A 269 -18.91 -8.83 -3.28
N SER A 270 -19.12 -7.77 -2.47
CA SER A 270 -18.47 -6.48 -2.69
C SER A 270 -16.95 -6.60 -2.62
N PHE A 271 -16.42 -7.39 -1.68
CA PHE A 271 -14.98 -7.66 -1.57
C PHE A 271 -14.47 -8.44 -2.79
N LEU A 272 -15.15 -9.51 -3.20
CA LEU A 272 -14.76 -10.31 -4.36
C LEU A 272 -14.75 -9.48 -5.64
N VAL A 273 -15.80 -8.70 -5.88
CA VAL A 273 -15.86 -7.76 -7.00
C VAL A 273 -14.72 -6.76 -6.92
N TYR A 274 -14.51 -6.12 -5.76
CA TYR A 274 -13.41 -5.19 -5.57
C TYR A 274 -12.03 -5.85 -5.77
N TYR A 275 -11.89 -7.14 -5.51
CA TYR A 275 -10.62 -7.83 -5.78
C TYR A 275 -10.40 -8.12 -7.28
N LEU A 276 -11.49 -8.26 -8.05
CA LEU A 276 -11.49 -8.70 -9.44
C LEU A 276 -11.66 -7.56 -10.47
N HIS A 277 -12.20 -6.40 -10.06
CA HIS A 277 -12.53 -5.29 -10.95
C HIS A 277 -11.35 -4.82 -11.81
N SER A 278 -10.15 -4.91 -11.26
CA SER A 278 -8.94 -4.29 -11.77
C SER A 278 -8.49 -4.78 -13.15
N VAL A 279 -8.54 -6.08 -13.41
CA VAL A 279 -8.14 -6.64 -14.72
C VAL A 279 -9.17 -6.28 -15.81
N ILE A 280 -10.43 -6.11 -15.40
CA ILE A 280 -11.52 -5.73 -16.31
C ILE A 280 -11.45 -4.23 -16.61
N GLU A 281 -11.21 -3.42 -15.59
CA GLU A 281 -10.92 -1.99 -15.76
C GLU A 281 -9.70 -1.79 -16.66
N PHE A 282 -8.66 -2.61 -16.52
CA PHE A 282 -7.50 -2.58 -17.41
C PHE A 282 -7.85 -2.96 -18.86
N SER A 283 -8.74 -3.93 -19.05
CA SER A 283 -9.25 -4.28 -20.38
C SER A 283 -10.02 -3.12 -21.01
N TYR A 284 -10.95 -2.54 -20.27
CA TYR A 284 -11.71 -1.37 -20.71
C TYR A 284 -10.77 -0.19 -21.02
N LEU A 285 -9.73 0.01 -20.20
CA LEU A 285 -8.74 1.06 -20.37
C LEU A 285 -8.03 0.96 -21.73
N ILE A 286 -7.55 -0.23 -22.08
CA ILE A 286 -6.83 -0.48 -23.33
C ILE A 286 -7.72 -0.30 -24.55
N ASP A 287 -8.96 -0.79 -24.47
CA ASP A 287 -9.86 -0.77 -25.62
C ASP A 287 -10.47 0.61 -25.90
N ASN A 288 -10.64 1.45 -24.87
CA ASN A 288 -11.43 2.69 -24.97
C ASN A 288 -10.64 3.98 -24.76
N PHE A 289 -9.38 3.93 -24.32
CA PHE A 289 -8.59 5.14 -24.06
C PHE A 289 -7.30 5.22 -24.88
N SER A 290 -7.27 6.22 -25.75
CA SER A 290 -6.15 6.52 -26.65
C SER A 290 -5.36 7.78 -26.24
N SER A 291 -5.42 8.20 -24.96
CA SER A 291 -4.67 9.36 -24.50
C SER A 291 -3.15 9.18 -24.69
N ASP A 292 -2.41 10.28 -24.76
CA ASP A 292 -0.95 10.22 -24.77
C ASP A 292 -0.38 9.69 -23.46
N ALA A 293 0.84 9.15 -23.54
CA ALA A 293 1.59 8.65 -22.40
C ALA A 293 1.90 9.80 -21.42
N GLN A 294 1.59 9.60 -20.13
CA GLN A 294 1.77 10.61 -19.08
C GLN A 294 3.20 10.66 -18.51
N MET A 295 4.11 9.80 -19.00
CA MET A 295 5.55 9.81 -18.74
C MET A 295 5.92 9.78 -17.25
N GLY A 296 5.10 9.11 -16.42
CA GLY A 296 5.32 8.95 -14.99
C GLY A 296 4.61 9.98 -14.11
N SER A 297 3.99 11.01 -14.71
CA SER A 297 3.30 12.07 -13.96
C SER A 297 2.01 11.59 -13.28
N HIS A 298 1.46 10.44 -13.70
CA HIS A 298 0.26 9.84 -13.08
C HIS A 298 0.64 8.96 -11.88
N THR A 299 1.47 7.93 -12.07
CA THR A 299 1.89 7.01 -10.99
C THR A 299 2.78 7.70 -9.97
N PHE A 300 3.69 8.56 -10.43
CA PHE A 300 4.64 9.29 -9.60
C PHE A 300 4.22 10.75 -9.41
N PHE A 301 2.91 11.01 -9.45
CA PHE A 301 2.32 12.34 -9.30
C PHE A 301 2.87 13.14 -8.12
N VAL A 302 3.16 12.47 -7.01
CA VAL A 302 3.76 13.10 -5.82
C VAL A 302 5.11 13.75 -6.13
N ILE A 303 5.93 13.10 -6.97
CA ILE A 303 7.26 13.60 -7.36
C ILE A 303 7.10 14.80 -8.30
N SER A 304 6.25 14.68 -9.33
CA SER A 304 6.01 15.78 -10.26
C SER A 304 5.46 17.01 -9.53
N LYS A 305 4.48 16.80 -8.65
CA LYS A 305 3.90 17.85 -7.81
C LYS A 305 4.94 18.50 -6.88
N PHE A 306 5.81 17.73 -6.24
CA PHE A 306 6.86 18.29 -5.37
C PHE A 306 7.76 19.28 -6.13
N PHE A 307 8.23 18.91 -7.32
CA PHE A 307 9.04 19.80 -8.13
C PHE A 307 8.24 21.00 -8.65
N GLN A 308 6.99 20.80 -9.06
CA GLN A 308 6.13 21.91 -9.50
C GLN A 308 5.87 22.93 -8.38
N LEU A 309 5.72 22.48 -7.13
CA LEU A 309 5.60 23.38 -5.98
C LEU A 309 6.89 24.14 -5.70
N ILE A 310 8.06 23.49 -5.81
CA ILE A 310 9.36 24.14 -5.61
C ILE A 310 9.65 25.18 -6.69
N PHE A 311 9.33 24.87 -7.95
CA PHE A 311 9.59 25.75 -9.09
C PHE A 311 8.44 26.73 -9.39
N GLY A 312 7.36 26.72 -8.60
CA GLY A 312 6.22 27.61 -8.79
C GLY A 312 5.40 27.36 -10.06
N THR A 313 5.47 26.16 -10.63
CA THR A 313 4.79 25.76 -11.88
C THR A 313 3.54 24.92 -11.66
N TYR A 314 3.12 24.74 -10.39
CA TYR A 314 1.91 23.99 -10.06
C TYR A 314 0.64 24.80 -10.40
N ASP A 315 -0.14 24.32 -11.37
CA ASP A 315 -1.35 24.99 -11.88
C ASP A 315 -2.66 24.42 -11.32
N GLY A 316 -2.59 23.41 -10.44
CA GLY A 316 -3.77 22.77 -9.85
C GLY A 316 -4.50 21.76 -10.74
N ARG A 317 -4.19 21.69 -12.05
CA ARG A 317 -4.96 20.89 -13.06
C ARG A 317 -4.33 19.55 -13.42
N SER A 318 -3.33 19.15 -12.65
CA SER A 318 -2.44 18.02 -12.93
C SER A 318 -3.06 16.61 -12.99
N LEU A 319 -4.40 16.45 -12.99
CA LEU A 319 -5.11 15.18 -13.12
C LEU A 319 -6.29 15.20 -14.11
N ASP A 320 -6.48 16.28 -14.88
CA ASP A 320 -7.60 16.42 -15.84
C ASP A 320 -7.54 15.41 -17.02
N TYR A 321 -6.44 14.67 -17.16
CA TYR A 321 -6.26 13.61 -18.15
C TYR A 321 -6.74 12.23 -17.71
N VAL A 322 -7.11 12.06 -16.43
CA VAL A 322 -7.62 10.77 -15.93
C VAL A 322 -9.11 10.68 -16.28
N PRO A 323 -9.55 9.66 -17.02
CA PRO A 323 -10.94 9.56 -17.48
C PRO A 323 -11.99 9.64 -16.37
N ARG A 324 -11.61 9.20 -15.16
CA ARG A 324 -12.42 9.34 -13.95
C ARG A 324 -11.54 9.18 -12.72
N LEU A 325 -11.50 10.23 -11.87
CA LEU A 325 -10.77 10.21 -10.60
C LEU A 325 -11.22 9.02 -9.73
N GLY A 326 -10.26 8.20 -9.30
CA GLY A 326 -10.52 7.04 -8.45
C GLY A 326 -11.02 5.78 -9.16
N LYS A 327 -11.07 5.75 -10.50
CA LYS A 327 -11.26 4.54 -11.32
C LYS A 327 -10.01 4.27 -12.16
N TYR A 328 -9.79 3.02 -12.56
CA TYR A 328 -8.57 2.56 -13.25
C TYR A 328 -7.29 2.62 -12.43
N THR A 329 -7.39 2.78 -11.10
CA THR A 329 -6.27 2.86 -10.13
C THR A 329 -5.64 1.50 -9.83
N THR A 330 -5.51 0.67 -10.86
CA THR A 330 -4.91 -0.65 -10.82
C THR A 330 -3.42 -0.51 -11.08
N PHE A 331 -2.61 -1.43 -10.57
CA PHE A 331 -1.16 -1.33 -10.74
C PHE A 331 -0.76 -1.28 -12.22
N PHE A 332 -1.35 -2.14 -13.06
CA PHE A 332 -1.08 -2.13 -14.50
C PHE A 332 -1.74 -0.96 -15.23
N GLY A 333 -2.94 -0.56 -14.80
CA GLY A 333 -3.67 0.58 -15.38
C GLY A 333 -2.91 1.89 -15.23
N ASP A 334 -2.47 2.23 -14.01
CA ASP A 334 -1.74 3.47 -13.76
C ASP A 334 -0.39 3.51 -14.51
N ILE A 335 0.33 2.39 -14.53
CA ILE A 335 1.62 2.31 -15.24
C ILE A 335 1.40 2.34 -16.77
N TYR A 336 0.30 1.80 -17.28
CA TYR A 336 -0.09 1.92 -18.69
C TYR A 336 -0.49 3.36 -19.06
N MET A 337 -1.14 4.10 -18.16
CA MET A 337 -1.40 5.53 -18.39
C MET A 337 -0.10 6.32 -18.57
N ASP A 338 0.93 5.97 -17.79
CA ASP A 338 2.24 6.62 -17.88
C ASP A 338 3.07 6.18 -19.09
N PHE A 339 3.13 4.88 -19.39
CA PHE A 339 4.11 4.32 -20.33
C PHE A 339 3.49 3.54 -21.49
N LYS A 340 2.15 3.42 -21.54
CA LYS A 340 1.40 2.65 -22.54
C LYS A 340 1.99 1.24 -22.68
N TYR A 341 2.25 0.78 -23.90
CA TYR A 341 2.83 -0.56 -24.15
C TYR A 341 4.26 -0.73 -23.60
N LEU A 342 4.97 0.36 -23.27
CA LEU A 342 6.27 0.29 -22.56
C LEU A 342 6.11 -0.11 -21.08
N LEU A 343 4.88 -0.26 -20.57
CA LEU A 343 4.56 -0.91 -19.29
C LEU A 343 5.40 -2.18 -19.05
N SER A 344 5.51 -3.04 -20.06
CA SER A 344 6.22 -4.32 -19.91
C SER A 344 7.73 -4.11 -19.69
N ILE A 345 8.30 -3.07 -20.32
CA ILE A 345 9.70 -2.66 -20.12
C ILE A 345 9.89 -2.07 -18.72
N PHE A 346 8.96 -1.24 -18.26
CA PHE A 346 8.94 -0.76 -16.87
C PHE A 346 8.96 -1.96 -15.91
N MET A 347 8.14 -2.98 -16.16
CA MET A 347 8.09 -4.18 -15.33
C MET A 347 9.39 -4.98 -15.32
N PHE A 348 10.11 -5.06 -16.43
CA PHE A 348 11.46 -5.62 -16.47
C PHE A 348 12.40 -4.88 -15.50
N PHE A 349 12.49 -3.55 -15.61
CA PHE A 349 13.36 -2.76 -14.74
C PHE A 349 12.91 -2.78 -13.27
N PHE A 350 11.61 -2.85 -13.02
CA PHE A 350 11.06 -2.98 -11.68
C PHE A 350 11.49 -4.32 -11.05
N GLY A 351 11.34 -5.44 -11.77
CA GLY A 351 11.83 -6.75 -11.34
C GLY A 351 13.33 -6.77 -11.11
N TYR A 352 14.10 -6.17 -12.02
CA TYR A 352 15.55 -6.03 -11.89
C TYR A 352 15.94 -5.28 -10.61
N TRP A 353 15.36 -4.10 -10.37
CA TRP A 353 15.61 -3.29 -9.18
C TRP A 353 15.32 -4.06 -7.88
N GLN A 354 14.18 -4.76 -7.81
CA GLN A 354 13.83 -5.56 -6.65
C GLN A 354 14.82 -6.72 -6.41
N ALA A 355 15.33 -7.36 -7.47
CA ALA A 355 16.37 -8.38 -7.35
C ALA A 355 17.68 -7.81 -6.79
N ARG A 356 18.06 -6.58 -7.19
CA ARG A 356 19.26 -5.90 -6.65
C ARG A 356 19.12 -5.60 -5.17
N LEU A 357 17.94 -5.18 -4.72
CA LEU A 357 17.65 -4.98 -3.30
C LEU A 357 17.72 -6.29 -2.52
N TYR A 358 17.07 -7.34 -3.02
CA TYR A 358 17.07 -8.67 -2.41
C TYR A 358 18.50 -9.22 -2.23
N LYS A 359 19.31 -9.14 -3.29
CA LYS A 359 20.72 -9.53 -3.24
C LYS A 359 21.54 -8.67 -2.28
N THR A 360 21.25 -7.38 -2.18
CA THR A 360 21.93 -6.50 -1.22
C THR A 360 21.64 -6.92 0.22
N ALA A 361 20.41 -7.35 0.53
CA ALA A 361 20.07 -7.93 1.83
C ALA A 361 20.77 -9.27 2.10
N VAL A 362 20.75 -10.20 1.13
CA VAL A 362 21.26 -11.57 1.32
C VAL A 362 22.79 -11.67 1.21
N VAL A 363 23.40 -11.05 0.19
CA VAL A 363 24.83 -11.21 -0.13
C VAL A 363 25.70 -10.24 0.66
N LYS A 364 25.24 -8.98 0.80
CA LYS A 364 25.98 -7.94 1.52
C LYS A 364 25.58 -7.83 3.00
N SER A 365 24.62 -8.64 3.46
CA SER A 365 24.08 -8.57 4.82
C SER A 365 23.52 -7.19 5.19
N ASN A 366 23.11 -6.40 4.20
CA ASN A 366 22.58 -5.07 4.44
C ASN A 366 21.11 -5.16 4.87
N PHE A 367 20.87 -5.26 6.18
CA PHE A 367 19.54 -5.45 6.73
C PHE A 367 18.63 -4.21 6.61
N ILE A 368 19.18 -3.01 6.37
CA ILE A 368 18.37 -1.78 6.33
C ILE A 368 17.35 -1.76 5.19
N VAL A 369 17.59 -2.53 4.13
CA VAL A 369 16.67 -2.62 2.97
C VAL A 369 15.53 -3.61 3.22
N ILE A 370 15.54 -4.38 4.31
CA ILE A 370 14.54 -5.42 4.59
C ILE A 370 13.13 -4.82 4.78
N PRO A 371 12.91 -3.71 5.52
CA PRO A 371 11.59 -3.06 5.57
C PRO A 371 11.02 -2.71 4.20
N LEU A 372 11.86 -2.19 3.29
CA LEU A 372 11.45 -1.93 1.90
C LEU A 372 11.11 -3.21 1.16
N LEU A 373 11.90 -4.28 1.32
CA LEU A 373 11.59 -5.58 0.71
C LEU A 373 10.27 -6.17 1.22
N LEU A 374 9.97 -6.05 2.51
CA LEU A 374 8.69 -6.49 3.08
C LEU A 374 7.53 -5.68 2.48
N PHE A 375 7.69 -4.36 2.34
CA PHE A 375 6.70 -3.51 1.68
C PHE A 375 6.51 -3.88 0.20
N LEU A 376 7.59 -4.15 -0.53
CA LEU A 376 7.54 -4.61 -1.92
C LEU A 376 6.87 -5.99 -2.05
N CYS A 377 7.00 -6.87 -1.06
CA CYS A 377 6.28 -8.13 -1.04
C CYS A 377 4.76 -7.92 -0.94
N ILE A 378 4.31 -6.96 -0.11
CA ILE A 378 2.88 -6.58 -0.05
C ILE A 378 2.44 -6.04 -1.41
N LEU A 379 3.18 -5.08 -1.94
CA LEU A 379 2.90 -4.42 -3.21
C LEU A 379 2.79 -5.42 -4.37
N ASN A 380 3.75 -6.34 -4.49
CA ASN A 380 3.76 -7.36 -5.54
C ASN A 380 2.60 -8.36 -5.39
N PHE A 381 2.22 -8.70 -4.15
CA PHE A 381 1.08 -9.60 -3.90
C PHE A 381 -0.23 -8.99 -4.41
N ILE A 382 -0.39 -7.66 -4.34
CA ILE A 382 -1.60 -6.96 -4.76
C ILE A 382 -1.51 -6.34 -6.17
N PHE A 383 -0.46 -6.63 -6.95
CA PHE A 383 -0.34 -6.19 -8.35
C PHE A 383 -1.62 -6.40 -9.16
N PRO A 384 -2.29 -7.57 -9.10
CA PRO A 384 -3.48 -7.78 -9.90
C PRO A 384 -4.66 -6.89 -9.49
N VAL A 385 -4.63 -6.25 -8.32
CA VAL A 385 -5.81 -5.69 -7.64
C VAL A 385 -5.78 -4.18 -7.56
N PHE A 386 -4.68 -3.61 -7.06
CA PHE A 386 -4.65 -2.20 -6.67
C PHE A 386 -3.24 -1.62 -6.80
N ASN A 387 -3.13 -0.39 -7.29
CA ASN A 387 -1.85 0.30 -7.31
C ASN A 387 -1.52 0.88 -5.93
N LEU A 388 -0.71 0.16 -5.16
CA LEU A 388 -0.23 0.68 -3.89
C LEU A 388 0.71 1.90 -4.04
N ILE A 389 1.39 2.05 -5.18
CA ILE A 389 2.34 3.14 -5.42
C ILE A 389 1.60 4.48 -5.44
N SER A 390 0.58 4.58 -6.30
CA SER A 390 -0.25 5.78 -6.44
C SER A 390 -1.37 5.83 -5.38
N GLY A 391 -2.35 4.93 -5.47
CA GLY A 391 -3.57 4.99 -4.65
C GLY A 391 -3.36 4.70 -3.15
N GLY A 392 -2.24 4.07 -2.77
CA GLY A 392 -1.90 3.74 -1.39
C GLY A 392 -0.96 4.71 -0.69
N ASN A 393 -0.59 5.83 -1.33
CA ASN A 393 0.54 6.67 -0.89
C ASN A 393 1.85 5.87 -0.75
N GLY A 394 1.98 4.73 -1.45
CA GLY A 394 3.12 3.84 -1.34
C GLY A 394 4.40 4.45 -1.90
N ILE A 395 4.29 5.38 -2.85
CA ILE A 395 5.46 6.10 -3.38
C ILE A 395 6.20 6.88 -2.28
N TYR A 396 5.48 7.50 -1.34
CA TYR A 396 6.09 8.17 -0.19
C TYR A 396 6.91 7.21 0.65
N LEU A 397 6.38 6.01 0.92
CA LEU A 397 7.11 4.98 1.67
C LEU A 397 8.32 4.46 0.90
N ILE A 398 8.21 4.21 -0.41
CA ILE A 398 9.32 3.74 -1.24
C ILE A 398 10.46 4.77 -1.22
N ILE A 399 10.16 6.04 -1.52
CA ILE A 399 11.13 7.13 -1.49
C ILE A 399 11.71 7.28 -0.07
N GLY A 400 10.86 7.26 0.95
CA GLY A 400 11.26 7.35 2.35
C GLY A 400 12.25 6.25 2.73
N PHE A 401 11.94 4.99 2.43
CA PHE A 401 12.84 3.87 2.69
C PHE A 401 14.16 3.99 1.93
N ILE A 402 14.15 4.45 0.67
CA ILE A 402 15.37 4.65 -0.11
C ILE A 402 16.24 5.75 0.52
N ILE A 403 15.68 6.94 0.77
CA ILE A 403 16.40 8.08 1.35
C ILE A 403 16.95 7.72 2.72
N LEU A 404 16.10 7.19 3.60
CA LEU A 404 16.47 6.83 4.97
C LEU A 404 17.45 5.65 5.00
N GLY A 405 17.33 4.69 4.08
CA GLY A 405 18.29 3.60 3.91
C GLY A 405 19.66 4.07 3.43
N LEU A 406 19.70 5.03 2.50
CA LEU A 406 20.94 5.70 2.09
C LEU A 406 21.55 6.51 3.23
N PHE A 407 20.71 7.26 3.96
CA PHE A 407 21.15 8.04 5.11
C PHE A 407 21.72 7.14 6.21
N TYR A 408 21.05 6.03 6.53
CA TYR A 408 21.58 5.00 7.41
C TYR A 408 22.95 4.52 6.94
N LYS A 409 23.11 4.21 5.65
CA LYS A 409 24.37 3.72 5.09
C LYS A 409 25.49 4.75 5.21
N ILE A 410 25.22 6.02 4.95
CA ILE A 410 26.20 7.11 5.10
C ILE A 410 26.59 7.23 6.57
N LEU A 411 25.62 7.38 7.48
CA LEU A 411 25.89 7.51 8.92
C LEU A 411 26.52 6.28 9.54
N SER A 412 26.29 5.10 8.95
CA SER A 412 26.95 3.86 9.37
C SER A 412 28.33 3.64 8.75
N ALA A 413 28.73 4.43 7.75
CA ALA A 413 30.09 4.45 7.23
C ALA A 413 30.98 5.45 7.97
N TYR A 414 30.42 6.57 8.44
CA TYR A 414 31.15 7.54 9.26
C TYR A 414 31.23 7.07 10.73
N ASN A 415 32.43 7.00 11.29
CA ASN A 415 32.65 6.84 12.73
C ASN A 415 32.39 8.19 13.41
N PHE A 416 31.11 8.51 13.66
CA PHE A 416 30.79 9.55 14.64
C PHE A 416 31.06 8.97 16.04
N THR A 417 32.30 9.07 16.50
CA THR A 417 32.62 9.03 17.93
C THR A 417 32.01 10.27 18.56
N PHE A 418 30.81 10.15 19.11
CA PHE A 418 30.39 11.06 20.17
C PHE A 418 31.30 10.78 21.36
N HIS A 419 32.36 11.57 21.52
CA HIS A 419 32.97 11.78 22.82
C HIS A 419 31.93 12.52 23.66
N VAL A 420 31.08 11.74 24.33
CA VAL A 420 30.44 12.24 25.55
C VAL A 420 31.55 12.18 26.58
N ASP A 421 32.20 13.32 26.81
CA ASP A 421 33.05 13.51 27.98
C ASP A 421 32.21 13.14 29.21
N LYS A 422 32.57 12.03 29.85
CA LYS A 422 32.06 11.66 31.17
C LYS A 422 32.71 12.56 32.23
N ASN A 423 32.54 13.87 32.11
CA ASN A 423 32.87 14.86 33.13
C ASN A 423 32.00 16.10 32.90
N THR A 424 30.75 16.05 33.35
CA THR A 424 30.06 17.13 34.07
C THR A 424 28.73 16.64 34.61
#